data_AF-A0A938E3Q4-F1
#
_entry.id   AF-A0A938E3Q4-F1
#
_cell.length_a   1.000
_cell.length_b   1.000
_cell.length_c   1.000
_cell.angle_alpha   90.00
_cell.angle_beta   90.00
_cell.angle_gamma   90.00
#
_symmetry.space_group_name_H-M   'P 1'
#
loop_
_entity.id
_entity.type
_entity.pdbx_description
1 polymer ?
#
loop_
_entity_poly.entity_id
_entity_poly.type
_entity_poly.pdbx_seq_one_letter_code
_entity_poly.pdbx_strand_id
1 'polypeptide(L)'
;MSAGGASTRDPSDTGHGDGDGGHRGVMSEQTVGAQGGPGAPGLGVPARLAYLTGLRAVAAVSVLVFHALFLPLAGQAELWSALVAQLQDGVQVFFVLSGFLFYRTFVVAHVEGRGAPALGAYFRRRAARLFPAYLLCLLVTAVVFGQLDIEGVGAWVRNLLLLQAYSVADMQGSLLITWTLSVEVAFYVFLPFFAFGVRWIGRRVGVVRAEIGCVVGLAVVGLLYQVAFARQDTYLPWVLLPQFFLVFSVGMGLAVAQVLSTRAGPSERFGEQVAR
;
A
#
# COMPACT_ATOMS: atom_id res chain seq x y z
N MET A 1 -38.15 -23.63 69.73
CA MET A 1 -38.02 -22.58 68.71
C MET A 1 -37.40 -21.35 69.39
N SER A 2 -36.12 -21.40 69.76
CA SER A 2 -34.94 -20.80 69.08
C SER A 2 -35.10 -19.28 68.84
N ALA A 3 -34.72 -18.41 69.80
CA ALA A 3 -33.39 -17.76 70.00
C ALA A 3 -32.99 -16.86 68.81
N GLY A 4 -32.63 -15.57 68.90
CA GLY A 4 -31.99 -14.70 69.91
C GLY A 4 -30.98 -13.84 69.11
N GLY A 5 -31.16 -12.52 68.98
CA GLY A 5 -30.51 -11.49 69.80
C GLY A 5 -29.19 -11.00 69.17
N ALA A 6 -29.18 -9.78 68.60
CA ALA A 6 -27.95 -9.09 68.16
C ALA A 6 -27.98 -7.63 68.65
N SER A 7 -27.02 -7.31 69.52
CA SER A 7 -26.86 -6.04 70.23
C SER A 7 -25.67 -5.24 69.71
N THR A 8 -25.75 -3.95 69.93
CA THR A 8 -24.95 -2.82 69.46
C THR A 8 -23.66 -2.56 70.24
N ARG A 9 -22.79 -1.74 69.63
CA ARG A 9 -21.46 -1.17 70.00
C ARG A 9 -21.26 -0.71 71.46
N ASP A 10 -20.00 -0.73 71.95
CA ASP A 10 -19.15 0.45 72.31
C ASP A 10 -17.69 0.05 72.71
N PRO A 11 -16.69 0.98 72.75
CA PRO A 11 -15.24 0.72 72.77
C PRO A 11 -14.58 0.97 74.14
N SER A 12 -13.32 0.55 74.27
CA SER A 12 -12.39 1.04 75.29
C SER A 12 -10.96 1.10 74.77
N ASP A 13 -10.42 2.30 74.88
CA ASP A 13 -9.06 2.79 74.66
C ASP A 13 -8.06 2.26 75.71
N THR A 14 -6.79 2.12 75.32
CA THR A 14 -5.56 2.38 76.12
C THR A 14 -4.33 1.99 75.28
N GLY A 15 -3.43 2.95 75.01
CA GLY A 15 -2.11 2.71 74.43
C GLY A 15 -0.96 2.76 75.46
N HIS A 16 0.25 2.33 75.10
CA HIS A 16 1.56 2.86 75.55
C HIS A 16 2.80 2.18 74.91
N GLY A 17 3.80 3.00 74.48
CA GLY A 17 5.28 2.81 74.34
C GLY A 17 5.88 1.58 73.63
N ASP A 18 7.13 1.55 73.11
CA ASP A 18 8.25 2.50 73.02
C ASP A 18 9.40 1.88 72.18
N GLY A 19 10.24 2.72 71.55
CA GLY A 19 11.67 2.49 71.17
C GLY A 19 12.01 1.59 69.97
N ASP A 20 13.17 1.64 69.29
CA ASP A 20 14.33 2.55 69.10
C ASP A 20 15.28 1.84 68.09
N GLY A 21 16.13 2.59 67.37
CA GLY A 21 17.41 2.14 66.75
C GLY A 21 17.32 1.20 65.54
N GLY A 22 17.84 1.49 64.34
CA GLY A 22 19.14 2.07 64.05
C GLY A 22 20.14 0.97 63.66
N HIS A 23 20.24 0.60 62.38
CA HIS A 23 21.45 -0.03 61.85
C HIS A 23 21.67 0.28 60.36
N ARG A 24 22.69 1.11 60.12
CA ARG A 24 23.41 1.24 58.85
C ARG A 24 24.29 0.00 58.65
N GLY A 25 24.23 -0.60 57.47
CA GLY A 25 25.21 -1.54 56.95
C GLY A 25 25.59 -1.15 55.53
N VAL A 26 26.79 -0.59 55.37
CA VAL A 26 27.47 -0.41 54.08
C VAL A 26 28.41 -1.59 53.93
N MET A 27 28.27 -2.41 52.89
CA MET A 27 29.41 -3.10 52.28
C MET A 27 29.14 -3.45 50.81
N SER A 28 30.12 -3.07 50.01
CA SER A 28 30.37 -3.30 48.59
C SER A 28 30.64 -4.77 48.24
N GLU A 29 30.17 -5.25 47.09
CA GLU A 29 31.02 -5.65 45.94
C GLU A 29 30.21 -6.31 44.80
N GLN A 30 30.37 -5.72 43.62
CA GLN A 30 30.45 -6.30 42.26
C GLN A 30 29.50 -7.44 41.85
N THR A 31 28.64 -7.11 40.87
CA THR A 31 28.43 -7.99 39.72
C THR A 31 28.57 -7.17 38.44
N VAL A 32 29.68 -7.42 37.75
CA VAL A 32 29.91 -7.05 36.36
C VAL A 32 28.81 -7.69 35.50
N GLY A 33 28.16 -6.89 34.66
CA GLY A 33 27.10 -7.39 33.79
C GLY A 33 26.58 -6.33 32.83
N ALA A 34 27.49 -5.74 32.06
CA ALA A 34 27.13 -5.03 30.84
C ALA A 34 26.42 -6.01 29.89
N GLN A 35 25.09 -5.91 29.80
CA GLN A 35 24.34 -6.27 28.59
C GLN A 35 23.26 -5.22 28.37
N GLY A 36 23.71 -4.06 27.88
CA GLY A 36 22.92 -3.33 26.90
C GLY A 36 22.74 -4.27 25.71
N GLY A 37 21.64 -5.03 25.70
CA GLY A 37 21.26 -5.83 24.55
C GLY A 37 21.24 -4.90 23.33
N PRO A 38 21.72 -5.36 22.17
CA PRO A 38 21.70 -4.55 20.96
C PRO A 38 20.28 -4.08 20.76
N GLY A 39 20.08 -2.76 20.89
CA GLY A 39 18.83 -2.11 20.58
C GLY A 39 18.41 -2.65 19.23
N ALA A 40 17.30 -3.40 19.22
CA ALA A 40 16.70 -3.86 17.98
C ALA A 40 16.61 -2.63 17.06
N PRO A 41 17.06 -2.73 15.80
CA PRO A 41 17.04 -1.58 14.92
C PRO A 41 15.59 -1.18 14.69
N GLY A 42 15.14 -0.20 15.48
CA GLY A 42 14.04 0.64 15.10
C GLY A 42 14.50 1.38 13.86
N LEU A 43 13.77 1.20 12.75
CA LEU A 43 13.64 2.04 11.55
C LEU A 43 13.61 1.16 10.29
N GLY A 44 12.50 1.24 9.56
CA GLY A 44 12.46 0.89 8.14
C GLY A 44 11.45 -0.20 7.79
N VAL A 45 10.65 0.09 6.77
CA VAL A 45 9.97 -0.91 5.93
C VAL A 45 10.92 -2.11 5.74
N PRO A 46 10.48 -3.38 5.89
CA PRO A 46 11.35 -4.54 5.73
C PRO A 46 12.20 -4.35 4.48
N ALA A 47 13.53 -4.48 4.56
CA ALA A 47 14.44 -4.15 3.44
C ALA A 47 13.99 -4.76 2.09
N ARG A 48 13.28 -5.90 2.17
CA ARG A 48 12.65 -6.59 1.05
C ARG A 48 11.52 -5.81 0.33
N LEU A 49 10.82 -4.90 1.01
CA LEU A 49 9.76 -4.07 0.41
C LEU A 49 10.28 -2.69 -0.01
N ALA A 50 11.44 -2.27 0.52
CA ALA A 50 12.11 -1.04 0.12
C ALA A 50 12.64 -1.12 -1.32
N TYR A 51 13.25 -2.25 -1.73
CA TYR A 51 13.73 -2.41 -3.11
C TYR A 51 12.60 -2.35 -4.14
N LEU A 52 11.41 -2.86 -3.80
CA LEU A 52 10.23 -2.77 -4.68
C LEU A 52 9.76 -1.32 -4.84
N THR A 53 9.94 -0.50 -3.81
CA THR A 53 9.68 0.94 -3.89
C THR A 53 10.72 1.64 -4.78
N GLY A 54 11.99 1.22 -4.73
CA GLY A 54 13.03 1.67 -5.66
C GLY A 54 12.73 1.28 -7.12
N LEU A 55 12.32 0.04 -7.38
CA LEU A 55 11.93 -0.42 -8.72
C LEU A 55 10.75 0.37 -9.29
N ARG A 56 9.82 0.78 -8.44
CA ARG A 56 8.74 1.67 -8.86
C ARG A 56 9.23 3.07 -9.23
N ALA A 57 10.23 3.60 -8.53
CA ALA A 57 10.83 4.88 -8.90
C ALA A 57 11.52 4.75 -10.27
N VAL A 58 12.25 3.65 -10.51
CA VAL A 58 12.86 3.37 -11.83
C VAL A 58 11.79 3.27 -12.92
N ALA A 59 10.70 2.54 -12.68
CA ALA A 59 9.58 2.45 -13.62
C ALA A 59 8.91 3.80 -13.88
N ALA A 60 8.75 4.65 -12.86
CA ALA A 60 8.21 6.00 -13.05
C ALA A 60 9.17 6.88 -13.86
N VAL A 61 10.48 6.77 -13.63
CA VAL A 61 11.50 7.49 -14.41
C VAL A 61 11.53 7.03 -15.86
N SER A 62 11.39 5.73 -16.14
CA SER A 62 11.34 5.26 -17.54
C SER A 62 10.14 5.85 -18.28
N VAL A 63 8.98 5.91 -17.63
CA VAL A 63 7.78 6.53 -18.21
C VAL A 63 7.96 8.04 -18.42
N LEU A 64 8.65 8.73 -17.50
CA LEU A 64 9.01 10.14 -17.67
C LEU A 64 9.92 10.36 -18.88
N VAL A 65 10.96 9.54 -19.02
CA VAL A 65 11.88 9.59 -20.16
C VAL A 65 11.15 9.29 -21.47
N PHE A 66 10.26 8.30 -21.48
CA PHE A 66 9.40 8.01 -22.64
C PHE A 66 8.63 9.26 -23.09
N HIS A 67 7.88 9.90 -22.19
CA HIS A 67 7.08 11.07 -22.56
C HIS A 67 7.94 12.27 -22.98
N ALA A 68 9.13 12.43 -22.39
CA ALA A 68 10.04 13.52 -22.73
C ALA A 68 10.72 13.34 -24.10
N LEU A 69 11.00 12.09 -24.50
CA LEU A 69 11.85 11.79 -25.65
C LEU A 69 11.10 11.19 -26.84
N PHE A 70 9.93 10.59 -26.64
CA PHE A 70 9.22 9.86 -27.69
C PHE A 70 8.87 10.76 -28.88
N LEU A 71 8.29 11.92 -28.64
CA LEU A 71 7.89 12.83 -29.71
C LEU A 71 9.09 13.51 -30.39
N PRO A 72 10.11 14.03 -29.67
CA PRO A 72 11.32 14.59 -30.30
C PRO A 72 12.13 13.60 -31.15
N LEU A 73 12.13 12.32 -30.78
CA LEU A 73 12.82 11.26 -31.53
C LEU A 73 11.93 10.54 -32.56
N ALA A 74 10.63 10.86 -32.63
CA ALA A 74 9.74 10.26 -33.61
C ALA A 74 10.23 10.58 -35.04
N GLY A 75 10.53 9.54 -35.82
CA GLY A 75 11.07 9.68 -37.19
C GLY A 75 12.57 10.00 -37.28
N GLN A 76 13.28 10.11 -36.16
CA GLN A 76 14.76 10.17 -36.13
C GLN A 76 15.34 8.81 -35.73
N ALA A 77 16.49 8.46 -36.33
CA ALA A 77 17.30 7.26 -36.07
C ALA A 77 16.52 6.05 -35.48
N GLU A 78 16.11 5.11 -36.34
CA GLU A 78 15.20 4.00 -36.02
C GLU A 78 15.52 3.23 -34.72
N LEU A 79 16.82 3.07 -34.40
CA LEU A 79 17.24 2.38 -33.18
C LEU A 79 16.85 3.16 -31.90
N TRP A 80 17.06 4.47 -31.87
CA TRP A 80 16.81 5.27 -30.67
C TRP A 80 15.32 5.46 -30.40
N SER A 81 14.53 5.68 -31.45
CA SER A 81 13.07 5.75 -31.34
C SER A 81 12.47 4.41 -30.88
N ALA A 82 12.97 3.27 -31.39
CA ALA A 82 12.57 1.95 -30.93
C ALA A 82 12.92 1.71 -29.44
N LEU A 83 14.13 2.07 -29.00
CA LEU A 83 14.54 1.92 -27.60
C LEU A 83 13.70 2.79 -26.65
N VAL A 84 13.42 4.03 -27.03
CA VAL A 84 12.58 4.93 -26.23
C VAL A 84 11.15 4.40 -26.15
N ALA A 85 10.59 3.84 -27.23
CA ALA A 85 9.25 3.28 -27.23
C ALA A 85 9.06 2.18 -26.16
N GLN A 86 10.08 1.36 -25.92
CA GLN A 86 10.04 0.31 -24.90
C GLN A 86 9.92 0.86 -23.46
N LEU A 87 10.32 2.12 -23.22
CA LEU A 87 10.25 2.73 -21.89
C LEU A 87 8.80 2.96 -21.42
N GLN A 88 7.83 2.96 -22.35
CA GLN A 88 6.39 2.98 -22.04
C GLN A 88 5.95 1.76 -21.21
N ASP A 89 6.58 0.61 -21.38
CA ASP A 89 6.26 -0.62 -20.63
C ASP A 89 6.56 -0.48 -19.12
N GLY A 90 7.29 0.56 -18.73
CA GLY A 90 7.44 0.96 -17.33
C GLY A 90 6.10 1.15 -16.61
N VAL A 91 5.04 1.58 -17.32
CA VAL A 91 3.70 1.68 -16.74
C VAL A 91 3.19 0.33 -16.24
N GLN A 92 3.41 -0.74 -17.02
CA GLN A 92 2.95 -2.07 -16.64
C GLN A 92 3.68 -2.56 -15.40
N VAL A 93 5.01 -2.40 -15.36
CA VAL A 93 5.81 -2.74 -14.18
C VAL A 93 5.36 -1.95 -12.95
N PHE A 94 5.10 -0.65 -13.13
CA PHE A 94 4.61 0.22 -12.07
C PHE A 94 3.27 -0.25 -11.50
N PHE A 95 2.31 -0.63 -12.36
CA PHE A 95 1.01 -1.14 -11.93
C PHE A 95 1.07 -2.54 -11.30
N VAL A 96 1.88 -3.47 -11.81
CA VAL A 96 2.11 -4.77 -11.16
C VAL A 96 2.68 -4.57 -9.75
N LEU A 97 3.72 -3.74 -9.61
CA LEU A 97 4.34 -3.47 -8.31
C LEU A 97 3.37 -2.77 -7.35
N SER A 98 2.51 -1.89 -7.88
CA SER A 98 1.45 -1.23 -7.11
C SER A 98 0.39 -2.21 -6.61
N GLY A 99 -0.11 -3.09 -7.50
CA GLY A 99 -1.01 -4.17 -7.14
C GLY A 99 -0.42 -5.05 -6.05
N PHE A 100 0.84 -5.48 -6.21
CA PHE A 100 1.54 -6.30 -5.24
C PHE A 100 1.68 -5.62 -3.86
N LEU A 101 2.33 -4.45 -3.82
CA LEU A 101 2.68 -3.80 -2.56
C LEU A 101 1.44 -3.40 -1.74
N PHE A 102 0.41 -2.87 -2.41
CA PHE A 102 -0.75 -2.36 -1.72
C PHE A 102 -1.70 -3.47 -1.32
N TYR A 103 -1.96 -4.42 -2.22
CA TYR A 103 -2.91 -5.48 -1.93
C TYR A 103 -2.40 -6.44 -0.87
N ARG A 104 -1.09 -6.68 -0.82
CA ARG A 104 -0.44 -7.48 0.23
C ARG A 104 -0.86 -7.08 1.65
N THR A 105 -1.02 -5.78 1.92
CA THR A 105 -1.45 -5.32 3.25
C THR A 105 -2.83 -5.82 3.65
N PHE A 106 -3.74 -5.99 2.69
CA PHE A 106 -5.08 -6.53 2.92
C PHE A 106 -5.05 -8.06 2.96
N VAL A 107 -4.33 -8.71 2.05
CA VAL A 107 -4.20 -10.18 2.04
C VAL A 107 -3.66 -10.69 3.37
N VAL A 108 -2.59 -10.08 3.89
CA VAL A 108 -2.03 -10.43 5.21
C VAL A 108 -3.09 -10.27 6.30
N ALA A 109 -3.84 -9.17 6.31
CA ALA A 109 -4.91 -8.95 7.29
C ALA A 109 -6.04 -9.99 7.17
N HIS A 110 -6.44 -10.38 5.96
CA HIS A 110 -7.45 -11.39 5.73
C HIS A 110 -6.99 -12.77 6.20
N VAL A 111 -5.77 -13.16 5.84
CA VAL A 111 -5.19 -14.47 6.17
C VAL A 111 -4.96 -14.61 7.67
N GLU A 112 -4.44 -13.57 8.33
CA GLU A 112 -4.19 -13.55 9.78
C GLU A 112 -5.46 -13.24 10.61
N GLY A 113 -6.61 -13.05 9.97
CA GLY A 113 -7.87 -12.75 10.67
C GLY A 113 -7.92 -11.37 11.32
N ARG A 114 -6.96 -10.49 11.04
CA ARG A 114 -6.91 -9.12 11.58
C ARG A 114 -8.02 -8.24 11.00
N GLY A 115 -8.33 -7.16 11.70
CA GLY A 115 -9.22 -6.11 11.19
C GLY A 115 -8.62 -5.39 9.98
N ALA A 116 -9.48 -4.75 9.18
CA ALA A 116 -9.02 -3.94 8.05
C ALA A 116 -8.14 -2.78 8.54
N PRO A 117 -7.09 -2.39 7.79
CA PRO A 117 -6.31 -1.20 8.12
C PRO A 117 -7.21 0.04 8.23
N ALA A 118 -6.96 0.90 9.22
CA ALA A 118 -7.69 2.15 9.37
C ALA A 118 -7.59 3.00 8.09
N LEU A 119 -8.73 3.28 7.44
CA LEU A 119 -8.80 3.93 6.11
C LEU A 119 -8.13 5.31 6.11
N GLY A 120 -8.34 6.13 7.15
CA GLY A 120 -7.71 7.45 7.24
C GLY A 120 -6.18 7.37 7.26
N ALA A 121 -5.61 6.45 8.05
CA ALA A 121 -4.16 6.22 8.07
C ALA A 121 -3.65 5.62 6.74
N TYR A 122 -4.45 4.79 6.09
CA TYR A 122 -4.17 4.20 4.77
C TYR A 122 -4.06 5.28 3.69
N PHE A 123 -5.01 6.21 3.60
CA PHE A 123 -5.02 7.28 2.61
C PHE A 123 -3.97 8.34 2.91
N ARG A 124 -3.78 8.72 4.18
CA ARG A 124 -2.74 9.70 4.58
C ARG A 124 -1.33 9.26 4.18
N ARG A 125 -0.97 7.99 4.41
CA ARG A 125 0.35 7.46 4.02
C ARG A 125 0.56 7.47 2.50
N ARG A 126 -0.50 7.31 1.73
CA ARG A 126 -0.45 7.33 0.26
C ARG A 126 -0.37 8.76 -0.27
N ALA A 127 -1.18 9.66 0.27
CA ALA A 127 -1.13 11.07 -0.06
C ALA A 127 0.26 11.65 0.23
N ALA A 128 0.83 11.38 1.41
CA ALA A 128 2.17 11.83 1.79
C ALA A 128 3.30 11.27 0.90
N ARG A 129 3.06 10.19 0.17
CA ARG A 129 4.03 9.61 -0.78
C ARG A 129 3.85 10.14 -2.20
N LEU A 130 2.61 10.32 -2.66
CA LEU A 130 2.31 10.69 -4.04
C LEU A 130 2.29 12.21 -4.26
N PHE A 131 1.66 12.97 -3.35
CA PHE A 131 1.48 14.41 -3.54
C PHE A 131 2.79 15.19 -3.64
N PRO A 132 3.84 14.93 -2.83
CA PRO A 132 5.08 15.69 -2.96
C PRO A 132 5.74 15.54 -4.34
N ALA A 133 5.75 14.31 -4.87
CA ALA A 133 6.28 14.06 -6.20
C ALA A 133 5.43 14.73 -7.29
N TYR A 134 4.10 14.65 -7.17
CA TYR A 134 3.18 15.30 -8.11
C TYR A 134 3.31 16.82 -8.10
N LEU A 135 3.37 17.44 -6.93
CA LEU A 135 3.55 18.89 -6.79
C LEU A 135 4.89 19.35 -7.33
N LEU A 136 5.95 18.57 -7.13
CA LEU A 136 7.25 18.84 -7.73
C LEU A 136 7.18 18.77 -9.26
N CYS A 137 6.52 17.76 -9.82
CA CYS A 137 6.30 17.68 -11.27
C CYS A 137 5.51 18.90 -11.78
N LEU A 138 4.42 19.28 -11.12
CA LEU A 138 3.66 20.49 -11.48
C LEU A 138 4.53 21.75 -11.44
N LEU A 139 5.33 21.91 -10.39
CA LEU A 139 6.22 23.07 -10.24
C LEU A 139 7.28 23.11 -11.34
N VAL A 140 7.92 21.98 -11.64
CA VAL A 140 8.92 21.88 -12.72
C VAL A 140 8.28 22.19 -14.07
N THR A 141 7.10 21.62 -14.35
CA THR A 141 6.34 21.91 -15.56
C THR A 141 5.98 23.40 -15.68
N ALA A 142 5.58 24.03 -14.57
CA ALA A 142 5.27 25.45 -14.52
C ALA A 142 6.48 26.34 -14.78
N VAL A 143 7.57 26.09 -14.05
CA VAL A 143 8.72 27.01 -13.99
C VAL A 143 9.69 26.78 -15.13
N VAL A 144 9.95 25.52 -15.50
CA VAL A 144 10.98 25.17 -16.50
C VAL A 144 10.41 25.24 -17.91
N PHE A 145 9.21 24.70 -18.10
CA PHE A 145 8.61 24.61 -19.43
C PHE A 145 7.65 25.75 -19.74
N GLY A 146 7.17 26.48 -18.73
CA GLY A 146 6.19 27.57 -18.91
C GLY A 146 4.85 27.09 -19.47
N GLN A 147 4.57 25.78 -19.39
CA GLN A 147 3.47 25.08 -20.07
C GLN A 147 2.48 24.52 -19.06
N LEU A 148 1.97 25.35 -18.15
CA LEU A 148 0.80 24.98 -17.36
C LEU A 148 -0.47 25.45 -18.07
N ASP A 149 -0.97 24.60 -18.97
CA ASP A 149 -2.22 24.82 -19.69
C ASP A 149 -3.43 24.46 -18.79
N ILE A 150 -3.47 25.02 -17.57
CA ILE A 150 -4.56 24.82 -16.60
C ILE A 150 -5.38 26.10 -16.51
N GLU A 151 -6.48 26.14 -17.27
CA GLU A 151 -7.35 27.31 -17.33
C GLU A 151 -8.57 27.19 -16.40
N GLY A 152 -8.69 28.16 -15.49
CA GLY A 152 -9.85 28.28 -14.60
C GLY A 152 -9.81 27.39 -13.36
N VAL A 153 -10.58 27.79 -12.34
CA VAL A 153 -10.62 27.13 -11.02
C VAL A 153 -11.03 25.66 -11.14
N GLY A 154 -11.95 25.33 -12.05
CA GLY A 154 -12.39 23.96 -12.28
C GLY A 154 -11.27 23.03 -12.75
N ALA A 155 -10.40 23.48 -13.67
CA ALA A 155 -9.27 22.70 -14.15
C ALA A 155 -8.21 22.51 -13.06
N TRP A 156 -7.98 23.54 -12.23
CA TRP A 156 -7.10 23.43 -11.06
C TRP A 156 -7.60 22.41 -10.05
N VAL A 157 -8.91 22.43 -9.73
CA VAL A 157 -9.51 21.45 -8.82
C VAL A 157 -9.36 20.03 -9.37
N ARG A 158 -9.62 19.82 -10.66
CA ARG A 158 -9.46 18.50 -11.30
C ARG A 158 -8.01 18.03 -11.26
N ASN A 159 -7.04 18.89 -11.54
CA ASN A 159 -5.62 18.55 -11.46
C ASN A 159 -5.17 18.19 -10.04
N LEU A 160 -5.54 19.01 -9.05
CA LEU A 160 -5.21 18.76 -7.64
C LEU A 160 -5.84 17.46 -7.11
N LEU A 161 -7.00 17.08 -7.63
CA LEU A 161 -7.68 15.82 -7.30
C LEU A 161 -7.24 14.64 -8.17
N LEU A 162 -6.32 14.83 -9.11
CA LEU A 162 -5.90 13.82 -10.09
C LEU A 162 -7.08 13.28 -10.94
N LEU A 163 -8.02 14.15 -11.27
CA LEU A 163 -9.21 13.88 -12.09
C LEU A 163 -9.10 14.40 -13.53
N GLN A 164 -8.07 15.18 -13.84
CA GLN A 164 -7.78 15.72 -15.18
C GLN A 164 -7.70 14.61 -16.24
N ALA A 165 -7.23 13.42 -15.87
CA ALA A 165 -7.16 12.28 -16.79
C ALA A 165 -8.53 11.85 -17.34
N TYR A 166 -9.63 12.16 -16.65
CA TYR A 166 -10.99 11.80 -17.07
C TYR A 166 -11.71 12.91 -17.82
N SER A 167 -11.02 14.03 -18.10
CA SER A 167 -11.56 15.16 -18.83
C SER A 167 -10.82 15.32 -20.14
N VAL A 168 -11.54 15.18 -21.26
CA VAL A 168 -10.96 15.37 -22.61
C VAL A 168 -10.38 16.78 -22.78
N ALA A 169 -10.96 17.77 -22.10
CA ALA A 169 -10.53 19.17 -22.17
C ALA A 169 -9.22 19.42 -21.41
N ASP A 170 -8.96 18.71 -20.31
CA ASP A 170 -7.76 18.94 -19.48
C ASP A 170 -6.63 17.96 -19.79
N MET A 171 -6.88 16.94 -20.62
CA MET A 171 -5.91 15.90 -20.97
C MET A 171 -5.12 16.30 -22.22
N GLN A 172 -4.52 17.49 -22.17
CA GLN A 172 -3.69 18.04 -23.24
C GLN A 172 -2.39 18.60 -22.65
N GLY A 173 -1.36 18.73 -23.50
CA GLY A 173 -0.09 19.35 -23.13
C GLY A 173 0.77 18.54 -22.14
N SER A 174 1.56 19.27 -21.37
CA SER A 174 2.63 18.76 -20.49
C SER A 174 2.14 17.84 -19.36
N LEU A 175 0.85 17.89 -19.03
CA LEU A 175 0.23 17.10 -17.96
C LEU A 175 -0.29 15.75 -18.44
N LEU A 176 -0.18 15.42 -19.74
CA LEU A 176 -0.60 14.15 -20.30
C LEU A 176 -0.07 12.98 -19.45
N ILE A 177 1.22 12.95 -19.14
CA ILE A 177 1.88 11.89 -18.36
C ILE A 177 1.22 11.58 -17.00
N THR A 178 0.52 12.55 -16.41
CA THR A 178 -0.11 12.40 -15.08
C THR A 178 -1.31 11.46 -15.07
N TRP A 179 -1.75 10.97 -16.23
CA TRP A 179 -2.79 9.93 -16.34
C TRP A 179 -2.40 8.66 -15.57
N THR A 180 -1.12 8.25 -15.59
CA THR A 180 -0.66 7.05 -14.88
C THR A 180 -0.88 7.18 -13.37
N LEU A 181 -0.61 8.37 -12.83
CA LEU A 181 -0.83 8.68 -11.41
C LEU A 181 -2.32 8.74 -11.07
N SER A 182 -3.14 9.26 -11.96
CA SER A 182 -4.60 9.33 -11.80
C SER A 182 -5.23 7.93 -11.73
N VAL A 183 -4.78 7.01 -12.59
CA VAL A 183 -5.16 5.59 -12.55
C VAL A 183 -4.71 4.95 -11.23
N GLU A 184 -3.50 5.23 -10.78
CA GLU A 184 -3.00 4.70 -9.52
C GLU A 184 -3.84 5.18 -8.32
N VAL A 185 -4.20 6.46 -8.27
CA VAL A 185 -5.07 6.99 -7.21
C VAL A 185 -6.46 6.37 -7.27
N ALA A 186 -7.03 6.18 -8.47
CA ALA A 186 -8.29 5.46 -8.62
C ALA A 186 -8.18 4.02 -8.07
N PHE A 187 -7.08 3.32 -8.34
CA PHE A 187 -6.82 2.00 -7.75
C PHE A 187 -6.73 2.06 -6.23
N TYR A 188 -6.14 3.10 -5.64
CA TYR A 188 -6.05 3.25 -4.18
C TYR A 188 -7.40 3.45 -3.52
N VAL A 189 -8.28 4.20 -4.17
CA VAL A 189 -9.65 4.40 -3.71
C VAL A 189 -10.44 3.10 -3.85
N PHE A 190 -10.25 2.36 -4.95
CA PHE A 190 -10.92 1.07 -5.20
C PHE A 190 -10.52 -0.03 -4.21
N LEU A 191 -9.24 -0.12 -3.84
CA LEU A 191 -8.67 -1.28 -3.15
C LEU A 191 -9.32 -1.63 -1.80
N PRO A 192 -9.65 -0.68 -0.90
CA PRO A 192 -10.33 -0.99 0.35
C PRO A 192 -11.74 -1.56 0.17
N PHE A 193 -12.49 -1.08 -0.83
CA PHE A 193 -13.82 -1.61 -1.13
C PHE A 193 -13.73 -3.02 -1.70
N PHE A 194 -12.79 -3.24 -2.61
CA PHE A 194 -12.50 -4.57 -3.14
C PHE A 194 -12.10 -5.54 -2.02
N ALA A 195 -11.15 -5.15 -1.16
CA ALA A 195 -10.71 -5.97 -0.02
C ALA A 195 -11.84 -6.27 0.97
N PHE A 196 -12.73 -5.30 1.23
CA PHE A 196 -13.92 -5.53 2.04
C PHE A 196 -14.85 -6.59 1.43
N GLY A 197 -15.09 -6.51 0.10
CA GLY A 197 -15.84 -7.52 -0.64
C GLY A 197 -15.21 -8.91 -0.55
N VAL A 198 -13.89 -9.00 -0.75
CA VAL A 198 -13.12 -10.26 -0.61
C VAL A 198 -13.27 -10.84 0.78
N ARG A 199 -13.14 -10.02 1.83
CA ARG A 199 -13.33 -10.47 3.22
C ARG A 199 -14.73 -11.00 3.44
N TRP A 200 -15.76 -10.32 2.93
CA TRP A 200 -17.16 -10.74 3.07
C TRP A 200 -17.40 -12.10 2.40
N ILE A 201 -16.90 -12.29 1.17
CA ILE A 201 -16.98 -13.57 0.45
C ILE A 201 -16.18 -14.66 1.19
N GLY A 202 -14.99 -14.31 1.70
CA GLY A 202 -14.11 -15.21 2.45
C GLY A 202 -14.73 -15.80 3.71
N ARG A 203 -15.69 -15.09 4.34
CA ARG A 203 -16.47 -15.63 5.46
C ARG A 203 -17.40 -16.79 5.07
N ARG A 204 -17.75 -16.92 3.79
CA ARG A 204 -18.64 -17.98 3.28
C ARG A 204 -17.90 -19.12 2.60
N VAL A 205 -16.89 -18.81 1.79
CA VAL A 205 -16.21 -19.80 0.93
C VAL A 205 -14.77 -20.12 1.38
N GLY A 206 -14.29 -19.47 2.43
CA GLY A 206 -12.90 -19.53 2.88
C GLY A 206 -12.02 -18.44 2.25
N VAL A 207 -11.10 -17.89 3.05
CA VAL A 207 -10.26 -16.73 2.67
C VAL A 207 -9.45 -17.00 1.40
N VAL A 208 -8.79 -18.15 1.29
CA VAL A 208 -7.94 -18.47 0.13
C VAL A 208 -8.75 -18.54 -1.17
N ARG A 209 -9.91 -19.20 -1.14
CA ARG A 209 -10.79 -19.32 -2.32
C ARG A 209 -11.37 -17.97 -2.73
N ALA A 210 -11.72 -17.13 -1.74
CA ALA A 210 -12.19 -15.77 -2.01
C ALA A 210 -11.10 -14.89 -2.62
N GLU A 211 -9.87 -14.92 -2.09
CA GLU A 211 -8.72 -14.19 -2.63
C GLU A 211 -8.45 -14.56 -4.10
N ILE A 212 -8.29 -15.86 -4.38
CA ILE A 212 -8.02 -16.35 -5.74
C ILE A 212 -9.20 -16.02 -6.66
N GLY A 213 -10.43 -16.34 -6.25
CA GLY A 213 -11.62 -16.13 -7.07
C GLY A 213 -11.86 -14.66 -7.41
N CYS A 214 -11.68 -13.75 -6.45
CA CYS A 214 -11.87 -12.32 -6.70
C CYS A 214 -10.75 -11.71 -7.53
N VAL A 215 -9.48 -12.11 -7.33
CA VAL A 215 -8.37 -11.64 -8.16
C VAL A 215 -8.51 -12.15 -9.60
N VAL A 216 -8.88 -13.41 -9.80
CA VAL A 216 -9.16 -13.96 -11.13
C VAL A 216 -10.38 -13.25 -11.76
N GLY A 217 -11.45 -13.05 -10.99
CA GLY A 217 -12.63 -12.31 -11.44
C GLY A 217 -12.27 -10.88 -11.89
N LEU A 218 -11.43 -10.19 -11.13
CA LEU A 218 -10.94 -8.85 -11.48
C LEU A 218 -10.11 -8.87 -12.77
N ALA A 219 -9.22 -9.85 -12.94
CA ALA A 219 -8.45 -10.05 -14.17
C ALA A 219 -9.36 -10.28 -15.38
N VAL A 220 -10.39 -11.12 -15.24
CA VAL A 220 -11.37 -11.39 -16.29
C VAL A 220 -12.16 -10.12 -16.65
N VAL A 221 -12.62 -9.36 -15.66
CA VAL A 221 -13.31 -8.07 -15.92
C VAL A 221 -12.40 -7.12 -16.70
N GLY A 222 -11.12 -7.02 -16.33
CA GLY A 222 -10.16 -6.19 -17.06
C GLY A 222 -9.90 -6.66 -18.49
N LEU A 223 -9.84 -7.98 -18.70
CA LEU A 223 -9.69 -8.55 -20.04
C LEU A 223 -10.93 -8.30 -20.91
N LEU A 224 -12.12 -8.55 -20.37
CA LEU A 224 -13.38 -8.32 -21.07
C LEU A 224 -13.55 -6.85 -21.42
N TYR A 225 -13.17 -5.95 -20.52
CA TYR A 225 -13.17 -4.51 -20.79
C TYR A 225 -12.23 -4.16 -21.95
N GLN A 226 -10.98 -4.63 -21.93
CA GLN A 226 -10.04 -4.41 -23.04
C GLN A 226 -10.61 -4.92 -24.37
N VAL A 227 -11.19 -6.11 -24.40
CA VAL A 227 -11.80 -6.68 -25.62
C VAL A 227 -12.99 -5.84 -26.09
N ALA A 228 -13.86 -5.41 -25.18
CA ALA A 228 -15.05 -4.63 -25.49
C ALA A 228 -14.72 -3.24 -26.05
N PHE A 229 -13.64 -2.63 -25.58
CA PHE A 229 -13.23 -1.26 -25.96
C PHE A 229 -12.02 -1.22 -26.91
N ALA A 230 -11.49 -2.37 -27.36
CA ALA A 230 -10.29 -2.46 -28.20
C ALA A 230 -10.37 -1.69 -29.54
N ARG A 231 -11.59 -1.46 -30.04
CA ARG A 231 -11.85 -0.77 -31.33
C ARG A 231 -12.47 0.61 -31.16
N GLN A 232 -12.48 1.15 -29.95
CA GLN A 232 -13.07 2.44 -29.67
C GLN A 232 -12.03 3.54 -29.85
N ASP A 233 -12.34 4.51 -30.70
CA ASP A 233 -11.46 5.66 -30.97
C ASP A 233 -11.58 6.76 -29.90
N THR A 234 -12.53 6.61 -28.96
CA THR A 234 -12.66 7.52 -27.82
C THR A 234 -11.51 7.31 -26.85
N TYR A 235 -10.95 8.40 -26.32
CA TYR A 235 -9.83 8.37 -25.37
C TYR A 235 -10.20 7.79 -23.99
N LEU A 236 -11.39 8.12 -23.46
CA LEU A 236 -11.72 7.86 -22.05
C LEU A 236 -11.57 6.37 -21.65
N PRO A 237 -12.03 5.38 -22.44
CA PRO A 237 -11.85 3.98 -22.11
C PRO A 237 -10.40 3.55 -21.86
N TRP A 238 -9.42 4.19 -22.48
CA TRP A 238 -8.00 3.86 -22.40
C TRP A 238 -7.34 4.25 -21.07
N VAL A 239 -7.97 5.13 -20.30
CA VAL A 239 -7.45 5.63 -19.02
C VAL A 239 -8.32 5.29 -17.83
N LEU A 240 -9.48 4.67 -18.06
CA LEU A 240 -10.34 4.22 -16.97
C LEU A 240 -9.70 3.02 -16.27
N LEU A 241 -9.88 2.96 -14.94
CA LEU A 241 -9.32 1.91 -14.10
C LEU A 241 -9.58 0.46 -14.60
N PRO A 242 -10.77 0.11 -15.15
CA PRO A 242 -11.01 -1.25 -15.65
C PRO A 242 -10.05 -1.70 -16.75
N GLN A 243 -9.54 -0.78 -17.57
CA GLN A 243 -8.52 -1.07 -18.58
C GLN A 243 -7.28 -1.73 -17.96
N PHE A 244 -6.96 -1.40 -16.70
CA PHE A 244 -5.75 -1.81 -16.01
C PHE A 244 -6.00 -2.92 -14.98
N PHE A 245 -7.23 -3.39 -14.80
CA PHE A 245 -7.53 -4.44 -13.82
C PHE A 245 -6.74 -5.72 -14.05
N LEU A 246 -6.47 -6.09 -15.31
CA LEU A 246 -5.67 -7.27 -15.63
C LEU A 246 -4.25 -7.15 -15.04
N VAL A 247 -3.55 -6.04 -15.31
CA VAL A 247 -2.17 -5.84 -14.84
C VAL A 247 -2.09 -5.68 -13.32
N PHE A 248 -3.04 -4.97 -12.70
CA PHE A 248 -3.11 -4.90 -11.24
C PHE A 248 -3.34 -6.28 -10.62
N SER A 249 -4.20 -7.10 -11.24
CA SER A 249 -4.52 -8.44 -10.77
C SER A 249 -3.32 -9.38 -10.81
N VAL A 250 -2.39 -9.22 -11.76
CA VAL A 250 -1.11 -9.96 -11.75
C VAL A 250 -0.33 -9.66 -10.47
N GLY A 251 -0.16 -8.38 -10.13
CA GLY A 251 0.50 -7.96 -8.89
C GLY A 251 -0.22 -8.46 -7.64
N MET A 252 -1.55 -8.36 -7.62
CA MET A 252 -2.39 -8.84 -6.52
C MET A 252 -2.27 -10.36 -6.33
N GLY A 253 -2.26 -11.13 -7.42
CA GLY A 253 -2.08 -12.58 -7.41
C GLY A 253 -0.70 -12.98 -6.87
N LEU A 254 0.36 -12.26 -7.24
CA LEU A 254 1.68 -12.43 -6.66
C LEU A 254 1.70 -12.15 -5.15
N ALA A 255 0.94 -11.16 -4.68
CA ALA A 255 0.81 -10.88 -3.26
C ALA A 255 0.10 -12.02 -2.52
N VAL A 256 -0.97 -12.57 -3.09
CA VAL A 256 -1.67 -13.75 -2.55
C VAL A 256 -0.71 -14.94 -2.49
N ALA A 257 -0.04 -15.28 -3.59
CA ALA A 257 0.90 -16.38 -3.65
C ALA A 257 2.04 -16.23 -2.62
N GLN A 258 2.62 -15.03 -2.50
CA GLN A 258 3.69 -14.74 -1.56
C GLN A 258 3.24 -14.93 -0.10
N VAL A 259 2.05 -14.44 0.26
CA VAL A 259 1.53 -14.57 1.63
C VAL A 259 1.23 -16.03 1.97
N LEU A 260 0.62 -16.78 1.05
CA LEU A 260 0.32 -18.20 1.24
C LEU A 260 1.62 -19.04 1.33
N SER A 261 2.63 -18.74 0.51
CA SER A 261 3.91 -19.45 0.57
C SER A 261 4.66 -19.22 1.88
N THR A 262 4.55 -18.03 2.48
CA THR A 262 5.14 -17.76 3.79
C THR A 262 4.41 -18.45 4.94
N ARG A 263 3.14 -18.81 4.74
CA ARG A 263 2.33 -19.47 5.76
C ARG A 263 2.57 -20.98 5.84
N ALA A 264 2.85 -21.61 4.71
CA ALA A 264 3.08 -23.06 4.61
C ALA A 264 4.40 -23.52 5.27
N GLY A 265 5.33 -22.62 5.58
CA GLY A 265 6.59 -22.95 6.26
C GLY A 265 7.54 -23.91 5.48
N PRO A 266 8.85 -23.89 5.76
CA PRO A 266 9.77 -24.92 5.24
C PRO A 266 9.50 -26.32 5.82
N SER A 267 8.90 -26.41 7.01
CA SER A 267 8.71 -27.65 7.77
C SER A 267 7.59 -28.55 7.23
N GLU A 268 6.51 -28.02 6.67
CA GLU A 268 5.48 -28.86 6.03
C GLU A 268 5.99 -29.43 4.70
N ARG A 269 6.81 -28.66 3.96
CA ARG A 269 7.41 -29.12 2.70
C ARG A 269 8.46 -30.21 2.88
N PHE A 270 9.24 -30.15 3.96
CA PHE A 270 10.17 -31.24 4.31
C PHE A 270 9.42 -32.48 4.82
N GLY A 271 8.33 -32.31 5.57
CA GLY A 271 7.50 -33.43 6.04
C GLY A 271 6.83 -34.20 4.90
N GLU A 272 6.30 -33.51 3.88
CA GLU A 272 5.71 -34.14 2.70
C GLU A 272 6.74 -34.80 1.75
N GLN A 273 7.98 -34.32 1.73
CA GLN A 273 9.05 -34.88 0.89
C GLN A 273 9.74 -36.09 1.52
N VAL A 274 9.78 -36.18 2.85
CA VAL A 274 10.34 -37.35 3.58
C VAL A 274 9.30 -38.47 3.73
N ALA A 275 8.01 -38.16 3.58
CA ALA A 275 6.92 -39.14 3.62
C ALA A 275 6.59 -39.79 2.25
N ARG A 276 7.36 -39.49 1.19
CA ARG A 276 7.29 -40.13 -0.13
C ARG A 276 8.54 -40.96 -0.37
#